data_AF-A0A6N8V5M7-F1
#
_entry.id   AF-A0A6N8V5M7-F1
#
_cell.length_a   1.000
_cell.length_b   1.000
_cell.length_c   1.000
_cell.angle_alpha   90.00
_cell.angle_beta   90.00
_cell.angle_gamma   90.00
#
_symmetry.space_group_name_H-M   'P 1'
#
loop_
_entity.id
_entity.type
_entity.pdbx_description
1 polymer ?
#
loop_
_entity_poly.entity_id
_entity_poly.type
_entity_poly.pdbx_seq_one_letter_code
_entity_poly.pdbx_strand_id
1 'polypeptide(L)' 'YRLHAHHWLILHGRYTCVARKPKCAQCPIPDLCRFPERTA' A
#
# COMPACT_ATOMS: atom_id res chain seq x y z
N TYR A 1 -20.99 -8.63 -4.88
CA TYR A 1 -20.48 -7.31 -4.45
C TYR A 1 -19.30 -7.53 -3.50
N ARG A 2 -18.13 -6.95 -3.81
CA ARG A 2 -16.78 -7.43 -3.43
C ARG A 2 -16.48 -7.44 -1.92
N LEU A 3 -16.78 -8.55 -1.24
CA LEU A 3 -16.60 -8.75 0.20
C LEU A 3 -15.14 -8.72 0.73
N HIS A 4 -14.12 -8.69 -0.14
CA HIS A 4 -12.71 -8.84 0.29
C HIS A 4 -11.83 -7.61 0.05
N ALA A 5 -12.33 -6.56 -0.60
CA ALA A 5 -11.54 -5.36 -0.87
C ALA A 5 -11.14 -4.64 0.43
N HIS A 6 -12.03 -4.64 1.42
CA HIS A 6 -11.80 -4.01 2.71
C HIS A 6 -10.63 -4.67 3.47
N HIS A 7 -10.61 -6.00 3.57
CA HIS A 7 -9.52 -6.74 4.21
C HIS A 7 -8.19 -6.49 3.52
N TRP A 8 -8.18 -6.42 2.19
CA TRP A 8 -6.97 -6.17 1.43
C TRP A 8 -6.39 -4.79 1.72
N LEU A 9 -7.24 -3.74 1.80
CA LEU A 9 -6.80 -2.39 2.17
C LEU A 9 -6.25 -2.32 3.61
N ILE A 10 -6.89 -3.01 4.56
CA ILE A 10 -6.41 -3.06 5.95
C ILE A 10 -5.02 -3.72 6.02
N LEU A 11 -4.85 -4.87 5.38
CA LEU A 11 -3.57 -5.59 5.36
C LEU A 11 -2.49 -4.79 4.62
N HIS A 12 -2.87 -4.15 3.50
CA HIS A 12 -1.98 -3.30 2.73
C HIS A 12 -1.44 -2.13 3.57
N GLY A 13 -2.30 -1.41 4.29
CA GLY A 13 -1.85 -0.34 5.19
C GLY A 13 -0.96 -0.84 6.33
N ARG A 14 -1.27 -2.01 6.89
CA ARG A 14 -0.54 -2.56 8.04
C ARG A 14 0.85 -3.09 7.67
N TYR A 15 1.03 -3.66 6.49
CA TYR A 15 2.28 -4.34 6.11
C TYR A 15 3.07 -3.65 5.00
N THR A 16 2.42 -2.88 4.13
CA THR A 16 3.02 -2.29 2.93
C THR A 16 3.06 -0.76 3.03
N CYS A 17 1.90 -0.11 3.16
CA CYS A 17 1.77 1.34 3.20
C CYS A 17 1.76 1.87 4.65
N VAL A 18 2.83 1.57 5.40
CA VAL A 18 2.99 2.00 6.79
C VAL A 18 3.32 3.49 6.88
N ALA A 19 2.91 4.16 7.96
CA ALA A 19 3.08 5.60 8.15
C ALA A 19 4.55 6.07 8.24
N ARG A 20 5.47 5.18 8.66
CA ARG A 20 6.91 5.47 8.73
C ARG A 20 7.65 4.53 7.79
N LYS A 21 8.28 5.07 6.74
CA LYS A 21 9.01 4.33 5.69
C LYS A 21 8.11 3.27 5.01
N PRO A 22 7.17 3.68 4.14
CA PRO A 22 6.33 2.75 3.40
C PRO A 22 7.20 1.84 2.53
N LYS A 23 6.84 0.56 2.42
CA LYS A 23 7.54 -0.42 1.59
C LYS A 23 7.08 -0.31 0.14
N CYS A 24 7.37 0.83 -0.51
CA CYS A 24 6.91 1.11 -1.86
C CYS A 24 7.41 0.08 -2.89
N ALA A 25 8.61 -0.48 -2.71
CA ALA A 25 9.15 -1.55 -3.57
C ALA A 25 8.32 -2.85 -3.54
N GLN A 26 7.60 -3.11 -2.45
CA GLN A 26 6.72 -4.28 -2.29
C GLN A 26 5.25 -3.93 -2.56
N CYS A 27 4.97 -2.68 -2.98
CA CYS A 27 3.62 -2.24 -3.26
C CYS A 27 3.10 -2.89 -4.56
N PRO A 28 1.92 -3.54 -4.54
CA PRO A 28 1.30 -4.11 -5.74
C PRO A 28 0.71 -3.06 -6.70
N ILE A 29 0.55 -1.81 -6.23
CA ILE A 29 -0.01 -0.69 -7.02
C ILE A 29 0.95 0.51 -7.06
N PRO A 30 2.22 0.33 -7.47
CA PRO A 30 3.21 1.40 -7.43
C PRO A 30 2.92 2.48 -8.49
N ASP A 31 2.31 2.10 -9.61
CA ASP A 31 1.96 3.00 -10.71
C ASP A 31 0.85 3.99 -10.33
N LEU A 32 -0.12 3.53 -9.52
CA LEU A 32 -1.24 4.34 -9.03
C LEU A 32 -0.87 5.20 -7.81
N CYS A 33 0.26 4.92 -7.16
CA CYS A 33 0.64 5.58 -5.92
C CYS A 33 1.25 6.97 -6.18
N ARG A 34 0.56 8.03 -5.77
CA ARG A 34 1.03 9.43 -5.90
C ARG A 34 1.89 9.91 -4.71
N PHE A 35 2.42 8.99 -3.90
CA PHE A 35 3.30 9.36 -2.79
C PHE A 35 4.61 9.96 -3.33
N PRO A 36 5.01 11.17 -2.91
CA PRO A 36 6.16 11.88 -3.48
C PRO A 36 7.50 11.26 -3.05
N GLU A 37 7.58 10.72 -1.84
CA GLU A 37 8.81 10.16 -1.27
C GLU A 37 8.78 8.62 -1.29
N ARG A 38 8.56 8.03 -2.48
CA ARG A 38 8.62 6.56 -2.65
C ARG A 38 10.01 6.08 -2.26
N THR A 39 10.12 5.59 -1.03
CA THR A 39 11.37 5.05 -0.52
C THR A 39 11.58 3.71 -1.21
N ALA A 40 12.61 3.64 -2.06
CA ALA A 40 13.06 2.41 -2.70
C ALA A 40 13.51 1.39 -1.64
#